data_AF-A0A940UZS5-F1
#
_entry.id   AF-A0A940UZS5-F1
#
_cell.length_a   1.000
_cell.length_b   1.000
_cell.length_c   1.000
_cell.angle_alpha   90.00
_cell.angle_beta   90.00
_cell.angle_gamma   90.00
#
_symmetry.space_group_name_H-M   'P 1'
#
loop_
_entity.id
_entity.type
_entity.pdbx_description
1 polymer ?
#
loop_
_entity_poly.entity_id
_entity_poly.type
_entity_poly.pdbx_seq_one_letter_code
_entity_poly.pdbx_strand_id
1 'polypeptide(L)'
;MLVLFCLFLHIYVIYFMMVGKKMKMFKLQLNRPNVIQLSVILLIIGLFLGILCANVFQDHFTKRLQVYEDNVFTEIAGSEINHAGLFRYVLGNNFSDFVMFWLLSITILGIPYMALKITSFGFFSGFFISA
;
A
#
# COMPACT_ATOMS: atom_id res chain seq x y z
N MET A 1 -9.13 -6.56 1.15
CA MET A 1 -7.99 -5.83 1.75
C MET A 1 -8.14 -4.31 1.61
N LEU A 2 -8.46 -3.79 0.40
CA LEU A 2 -8.70 -2.36 0.16
C LEU A 2 -9.80 -1.73 1.06
N VAL A 3 -10.90 -2.46 1.28
CA VAL A 3 -12.01 -2.01 2.16
C VAL A 3 -11.58 -1.92 3.63
N LEU A 4 -10.77 -2.88 4.10
CA LEU A 4 -10.19 -2.84 5.44
C LEU A 4 -9.19 -1.68 5.57
N PHE A 5 -8.40 -1.42 4.53
CA PHE A 5 -7.47 -0.29 4.48
C PHE A 5 -8.21 1.06 4.58
N CYS A 6 -9.34 1.22 3.87
CA CYS A 6 -10.19 2.42 3.99
C CYS A 6 -10.79 2.61 5.38
N LEU A 7 -11.32 1.54 6.00
CA LEU A 7 -11.87 1.59 7.36
C LEU A 7 -10.79 1.98 8.39
N PHE A 8 -9.59 1.42 8.26
CA PHE A 8 -8.47 1.74 9.14
C PHE A 8 -7.90 3.14 8.93
N LEU A 9 -7.82 3.61 7.68
CA LEU A 9 -7.47 5.00 7.40
C LEU A 9 -8.45 5.96 8.08
N HIS A 10 -9.76 5.64 8.05
CA HIS A 10 -10.79 6.44 8.68
C HIS A 10 -10.67 6.46 10.22
N ILE A 11 -10.43 5.30 10.84
CA ILE A 11 -10.22 5.18 12.30
C ILE A 11 -8.93 5.91 12.73
N TYR A 12 -7.87 5.80 11.95
CA TYR A 12 -6.59 6.48 12.21
C TYR A 12 -6.71 8.00 12.09
N VAL A 13 -7.40 8.53 11.08
CA VAL A 13 -7.67 9.97 10.94
C VAL A 13 -8.45 10.49 12.16
N ILE A 14 -9.42 9.73 12.65
CA ILE A 14 -10.19 10.06 13.87
C ILE A 14 -9.29 10.04 15.12
N TYR A 15 -8.43 9.02 15.27
CA TYR A 15 -7.48 8.91 16.38
C TYR A 15 -6.45 10.06 16.36
N PHE A 16 -5.91 10.40 15.19
CA PHE A 16 -4.99 11.51 14.99
C PHE A 16 -5.64 12.87 15.32
N MET A 17 -6.89 13.09 14.92
CA MET A 17 -7.67 14.26 15.31
C MET A 17 -7.87 14.35 16.83
N MET A 18 -8.12 13.22 17.50
CA MET A 18 -8.29 13.19 18.96
C MET A 18 -6.97 13.44 19.72
N VAL A 19 -5.86 12.84 19.29
CA VAL A 19 -4.53 13.04 19.90
C VAL A 19 -4.01 14.46 19.66
N GLY A 20 -4.25 15.04 18.48
CA GLY A 20 -3.89 16.42 18.15
C GLY A 20 -4.57 17.46 19.04
N LYS A 21 -5.69 17.13 19.71
CA LYS A 21 -6.41 18.02 20.63
C LYS A 21 -5.75 18.15 22.01
N LYS A 22 -4.95 17.16 22.44
CA LYS A 22 -4.24 17.17 23.74
C LYS A 22 -2.88 17.87 23.70
N MET A 23 -2.21 17.94 22.55
CA MET A 23 -0.91 18.62 22.43
C MET A 23 -1.07 20.09 22.02
N LYS A 24 -1.47 20.94 22.98
CA LYS A 24 -1.51 22.41 22.80
C LYS A 24 -0.12 23.08 22.86
N MET A 25 0.97 22.34 23.10
CA MET A 25 2.29 22.93 23.39
C MET A 25 3.33 22.81 22.25
N PHE A 26 3.17 21.89 21.30
CA PHE A 26 4.04 21.83 20.10
C PHE A 26 3.42 22.68 18.98
N LYS A 27 3.42 24.00 19.18
CA LYS A 27 3.18 24.98 18.13
C LYS A 27 4.39 25.03 17.18
N LEU A 28 4.61 23.96 16.43
CA LEU A 28 5.26 24.10 15.13
C LEU A 28 4.22 24.73 14.21
N GLN A 29 4.38 26.03 13.98
CA GLN A 29 3.70 26.81 12.95
C GLN A 29 4.17 26.38 11.55
N LEU A 30 4.13 25.08 11.25
CA LEU A 30 4.09 24.60 9.89
C LEU A 30 2.65 24.79 9.43
N ASN A 31 2.45 25.77 8.56
CA ASN A 31 1.25 26.03 7.77
C ASN A 31 0.61 24.69 7.36
N ARG A 32 -0.36 24.17 8.13
CA ARG A 32 -0.68 22.73 8.13
C ARG A 32 -1.34 22.35 6.80
N PRO A 33 -0.68 21.62 5.88
CA PRO A 33 -1.43 20.92 4.84
C PRO A 33 -2.36 19.93 5.54
N ASN A 34 -3.57 19.78 5.01
CA ASN A 34 -4.50 18.78 5.53
C ASN A 34 -3.81 17.40 5.44
N VAL A 35 -3.98 16.52 6.43
CA VAL A 35 -3.32 15.19 6.44
C VAL A 35 -3.55 14.44 5.13
N ILE A 36 -4.71 14.67 4.53
CA ILE A 36 -5.11 14.16 3.21
C ILE A 36 -4.19 14.68 2.10
N GLN A 37 -3.84 15.97 2.08
CA GLN A 37 -2.96 16.56 1.06
C GLN A 37 -1.56 15.96 1.12
N LEU A 38 -1.01 15.73 2.32
CA LEU A 38 0.29 15.09 2.49
C LEU A 38 0.28 13.65 1.94
N SER A 39 -0.77 12.89 2.24
CA SER A 39 -0.94 11.52 1.71
C SER A 39 -1.05 11.50 0.19
N VAL A 40 -1.75 12.46 -0.40
CA VAL A 40 -1.85 12.59 -1.87
C VAL A 40 -0.50 12.91 -2.49
N ILE A 41 0.29 13.81 -1.90
CA ILE A 41 1.64 14.13 -2.37
C ILE A 41 2.55 12.89 -2.31
N LEU A 42 2.55 12.17 -1.19
CA LEU A 42 3.32 10.92 -1.03
C LEU A 42 2.93 9.85 -2.06
N LEU A 43 1.64 9.76 -2.37
CA LEU A 43 1.12 8.84 -3.39
C LEU A 43 1.59 9.23 -4.79
N ILE A 44 1.52 10.51 -5.15
CA ILE A 44 1.99 11.02 -6.45
C ILE A 44 3.49 10.78 -6.62
N ILE A 45 4.29 11.04 -5.58
CA ILE A 45 5.75 10.78 -5.59
C ILE A 45 6.02 9.29 -5.83
N GLY A 46 5.33 8.42 -5.08
CA GLY A 46 5.44 6.97 -5.26
C GLY A 46 5.10 6.58 -6.70
N LEU A 47 3.96 7.05 -7.21
CA LEU A 47 3.47 6.77 -8.55
C LEU A 47 4.46 7.21 -9.64
N PHE A 48 5.01 8.41 -9.53
CA PHE A 48 6.01 8.91 -10.46
C PHE A 48 7.28 8.04 -10.46
N LEU A 49 7.77 7.67 -9.28
CA LEU A 49 8.92 6.77 -9.16
C LEU A 49 8.63 5.37 -9.74
N GLY A 50 7.41 4.87 -9.55
CA GLY A 50 6.95 3.60 -10.11
C GLY A 50 6.99 3.59 -11.64
N ILE A 51 6.45 4.65 -12.27
CA ILE A 51 6.46 4.83 -13.72
C ILE A 51 7.89 4.90 -14.26
N LEU A 52 8.75 5.70 -13.62
CA LEU A 52 10.16 5.80 -14.01
C LEU A 52 10.86 4.44 -13.94
N CYS A 53 10.63 3.69 -12.87
CA CYS A 53 11.21 2.37 -12.70
C CYS A 53 10.69 1.38 -13.76
N ALA A 54 9.39 1.35 -14.02
CA ALA A 54 8.81 0.51 -15.06
C ALA A 54 9.43 0.77 -16.44
N ASN A 55 9.58 2.03 -16.82
CA ASN A 55 10.19 2.39 -18.11
C ASN A 55 11.68 2.02 -18.19
N VAL A 56 12.43 2.17 -17.10
CA VAL A 56 13.86 1.78 -17.07
C VAL A 56 14.04 0.26 -17.16
N PHE A 57 13.15 -0.51 -16.55
CA PHE A 57 13.29 -1.97 -16.46
C PHE A 57 12.35 -2.74 -17.41
N GLN A 58 11.66 -2.05 -18.32
CA GLN A 58 10.61 -2.62 -19.18
C GLN A 58 11.07 -3.88 -19.91
N ASP A 59 12.21 -3.82 -20.61
CA ASP A 59 12.74 -4.94 -21.40
C ASP A 59 13.03 -6.21 -20.57
N HIS A 60 13.38 -6.06 -19.30
CA HIS A 60 13.63 -7.17 -18.40
C HIS A 60 12.34 -7.77 -17.84
N PHE A 61 11.34 -6.93 -17.55
CA PHE A 61 10.07 -7.37 -17.00
C PHE A 61 9.17 -8.02 -18.07
N THR A 62 9.03 -7.43 -19.25
CA THR A 62 8.14 -7.94 -20.31
C THR A 62 8.52 -9.37 -20.74
N LYS A 63 9.82 -9.65 -20.89
CA LYS A 63 10.31 -11.00 -21.23
C LYS A 63 10.02 -12.04 -20.14
N ARG A 64 10.11 -11.63 -18.87
CA ARG A 64 9.84 -12.52 -17.72
C ARG A 64 8.34 -12.75 -17.56
N LEU A 65 7.52 -11.72 -17.79
CA LEU A 65 6.07 -11.81 -17.77
C LEU A 65 5.54 -12.75 -18.85
N GLN A 66 6.03 -12.62 -20.10
CA GLN A 66 5.65 -13.54 -21.18
C GLN A 66 5.99 -15.00 -20.86
N VAL A 67 7.17 -15.26 -20.31
CA VAL A 67 7.57 -16.63 -19.89
C VAL A 67 6.68 -17.16 -18.75
N TYR A 68 6.24 -16.30 -17.84
CA TYR A 68 5.31 -16.69 -16.78
C TYR A 68 3.90 -16.96 -17.33
N GLU A 69 3.46 -16.16 -18.30
CA GLU A 69 2.15 -16.32 -18.92
C GLU A 69 2.04 -17.64 -19.67
N ASP A 70 3.02 -17.94 -20.52
CA ASP A 70 3.01 -19.14 -21.36
C ASP A 70 3.13 -20.44 -20.55
N ASN A 71 3.87 -20.43 -19.43
CA ASN A 71 4.15 -21.65 -18.66
C ASN A 71 3.24 -21.85 -17.45
N VAL A 72 2.85 -20.77 -16.76
CA VAL A 72 2.17 -20.87 -15.45
C VAL A 72 0.68 -20.57 -15.57
N PHE A 73 0.28 -19.54 -16.32
CA PHE A 73 -1.14 -19.20 -16.44
C PHE A 73 -1.90 -20.21 -17.29
N THR A 74 -1.27 -20.78 -18.32
CA THR A 74 -1.86 -21.85 -19.16
C THR A 74 -2.12 -23.12 -18.37
N GLU A 75 -1.22 -23.49 -17.45
CA GLU A 75 -1.36 -24.64 -16.56
C GLU A 75 -2.44 -24.40 -15.49
N ILE A 76 -2.48 -23.19 -14.92
CA ILE A 76 -3.48 -22.79 -13.93
C ILE A 76 -4.89 -22.73 -14.55
N ALA A 77 -5.04 -22.20 -15.76
CA ALA A 77 -6.32 -22.08 -16.45
C ALA A 77 -6.95 -23.44 -16.83
N GLY A 78 -6.12 -24.47 -17.01
CA GLY A 78 -6.57 -25.84 -17.25
C GLY A 78 -6.91 -26.64 -15.98
N SER A 79 -6.56 -26.12 -14.80
CA SER A 79 -6.73 -26.79 -13.51
C SER A 79 -7.96 -26.27 -12.75
N GLU A 80 -8.68 -27.14 -12.04
CA GLU A 80 -9.77 -26.70 -11.15
C GLU A 80 -9.19 -25.96 -9.94
N ILE A 81 -9.17 -24.62 -9.99
CA ILE A 81 -8.63 -23.80 -8.91
C ILE A 81 -9.63 -23.77 -7.75
N ASN A 82 -9.23 -24.30 -6.60
CA ASN A 82 -9.98 -24.11 -5.35
C ASN A 82 -9.81 -22.68 -4.82
N HIS A 83 -10.64 -21.76 -5.30
CA HIS A 83 -10.63 -20.35 -4.91
C HIS A 83 -10.84 -20.13 -3.41
N ALA A 84 -11.61 -21.01 -2.73
CA ALA A 84 -11.84 -20.90 -1.29
C ALA A 84 -10.58 -21.25 -0.48
N GLY A 85 -9.84 -22.28 -0.90
CA GLY A 85 -8.55 -22.64 -0.33
C GLY A 85 -7.51 -21.53 -0.53
N LEU A 86 -7.42 -21.00 -1.76
CA LEU A 86 -6.53 -19.89 -2.09
C LEU A 86 -6.86 -18.64 -1.29
N PHE A 87 -8.14 -18.30 -1.16
CA PHE A 87 -8.59 -17.15 -0.38
C PHE A 87 -8.21 -17.28 1.09
N ARG A 88 -8.44 -18.45 1.72
CA ARG A 88 -8.06 -18.69 3.12
C ARG A 88 -6.56 -18.65 3.31
N TYR A 89 -5.81 -19.21 2.37
CA TYR A 89 -4.35 -19.17 2.39
C TYR A 89 -3.82 -17.73 2.33
N VAL A 90 -4.29 -16.94 1.38
CA VAL A 90 -3.91 -15.52 1.26
C VAL A 90 -4.35 -14.74 2.50
N LEU A 91 -5.56 -14.98 3.01
CA LEU A 91 -6.08 -14.30 4.19
C LEU A 91 -5.22 -14.59 5.43
N GLY A 92 -4.88 -15.87 5.67
CA GLY A 92 -4.04 -16.28 6.79
C GLY A 92 -2.61 -15.74 6.67
N ASN A 93 -2.01 -15.81 5.47
CA ASN A 93 -0.66 -15.34 5.24
C ASN A 93 -0.51 -13.82 5.43
N ASN A 94 -1.54 -13.05 5.05
CA ASN A 94 -1.55 -11.60 5.23
C ASN A 94 -2.09 -11.14 6.59
N PHE A 95 -2.59 -12.05 7.43
CA PHE A 95 -3.13 -11.72 8.75
C PHE A 95 -2.04 -11.21 9.70
N SER A 96 -0.82 -11.74 9.60
CA SER A 96 0.33 -11.25 10.37
C SER A 96 0.65 -9.79 10.06
N ASP A 97 0.71 -9.45 8.77
CA ASP A 97 0.94 -8.07 8.32
C ASP A 97 -0.20 -7.14 8.77
N PHE A 98 -1.43 -7.65 8.80
CA PHE A 98 -2.57 -6.93 9.31
C PHE A 98 -2.45 -6.63 10.82
N VAL A 99 -2.03 -7.60 11.62
CA VAL A 99 -1.81 -7.42 13.07
C VAL A 99 -0.63 -6.46 13.33
N MET A 100 0.46 -6.57 12.57
CA MET A 100 1.57 -5.61 12.65
C MET A 100 1.14 -4.20 12.29
N PHE A 101 0.36 -4.03 11.21
CA PHE A 101 -0.23 -2.74 10.84
C PHE A 101 -1.10 -2.19 11.98
N TRP A 102 -1.91 -3.04 12.59
CA TRP A 102 -2.78 -2.69 13.71
C TRP A 102 -1.99 -2.19 14.93
N LEU A 103 -0.95 -2.92 15.34
CA LEU A 103 -0.09 -2.56 16.47
C LEU A 103 0.69 -1.27 16.22
N LEU A 104 1.29 -1.13 15.03
CA LEU A 104 2.07 0.05 14.68
C LEU A 104 1.21 1.31 14.60
N SER A 105 -0.03 1.21 14.12
CA SER A 105 -0.98 2.33 14.01
C SER A 105 -1.28 3.03 15.34
N ILE A 106 -1.22 2.31 16.46
CA ILE A 106 -1.53 2.83 17.80
C ILE A 106 -0.31 3.56 18.40
N THR A 107 0.87 3.35 17.82
CA THR A 107 2.14 3.92 18.28
C THR A 107 2.57 5.15 17.47
N ILE A 108 3.54 5.90 17.99
CA ILE A 108 4.18 7.02 17.27
C ILE A 108 4.86 6.55 15.96
N LEU A 109 5.22 5.27 15.85
CA LEU A 109 5.77 4.65 14.64
C LEU A 109 4.71 4.40 13.55
N GLY A 110 3.43 4.59 13.83
CA GLY A 110 2.36 4.49 12.83
C GLY A 110 2.50 5.51 11.71
N ILE A 111 2.95 6.74 12.01
CA ILE A 111 3.13 7.80 11.01
C ILE A 111 4.16 7.42 9.92
N PRO A 112 5.43 7.08 10.27
CA PRO A 112 6.41 6.70 9.25
C PRO A 112 6.02 5.41 8.52
N TYR A 113 5.41 4.45 9.21
CA TYR A 113 4.93 3.21 8.59
C TYR A 113 3.82 3.47 7.55
N MET A 114 2.89 4.37 7.85
CA MET A 114 1.81 4.76 6.92
C MET A 114 2.36 5.51 5.71
N ALA A 115 3.31 6.42 5.92
CA ALA A 115 3.97 7.12 4.83
C ALA A 115 4.65 6.12 3.87
N LEU A 116 5.39 5.15 4.42
CA LEU A 116 6.00 4.08 3.63
C LEU A 116 4.95 3.27 2.87
N LYS A 117 3.87 2.83 3.54
CA LYS A 117 2.80 2.06 2.89
C LYS A 117 2.14 2.84 1.74
N ILE A 118 1.85 4.13 1.92
CA ILE A 118 1.25 4.98 0.88
C ILE A 118 2.20 5.16 -0.29
N THR A 119 3.48 5.44 -0.03
CA THR A 119 4.48 5.61 -1.09
C THR A 119 4.74 4.29 -1.83
N SER A 120 4.85 3.16 -1.12
CA SER A 120 4.98 1.84 -1.75
C SER A 120 3.76 1.50 -2.60
N PHE A 121 2.55 1.79 -2.12
CA PHE A 121 1.33 1.58 -2.88
C PHE A 121 1.31 2.43 -4.16
N GLY A 122 1.65 3.72 -4.06
CA GLY A 122 1.83 4.59 -5.21
C GLY A 122 2.87 4.03 -6.19
N PHE A 123 4.02 3.60 -5.69
CA PHE A 123 5.09 3.00 -6.49
C PHE A 123 4.64 1.76 -7.25
N PHE A 124 4.04 0.77 -6.58
CA PHE A 124 3.55 -0.43 -7.26
C PHE A 124 2.46 -0.09 -8.27
N SER A 125 1.54 0.82 -7.92
CA SER A 125 0.50 1.26 -8.86
C SER A 125 1.11 1.92 -10.09
N GLY A 126 2.06 2.84 -9.94
CA GLY A 126 2.72 3.50 -11.07
C GLY A 126 3.55 2.53 -11.90
N PHE A 127 4.21 1.58 -11.25
CA PHE A 127 4.98 0.54 -11.91
C PHE A 127 4.10 -0.36 -12.77
N PHE A 128 3.00 -0.91 -12.22
CA PHE A 128 2.10 -1.80 -12.96
C PHE A 128 1.29 -1.12 -14.06
N ILE A 129 1.02 0.19 -13.94
CA ILE A 129 0.32 0.94 -15.01
C ILE A 129 1.24 1.17 -16.21
N SER A 130 2.55 1.28 -15.99
CA SER A 130 3.52 1.66 -17.01
C SER A 130 4.33 0.50 -17.58
N ALA A 131 4.43 -0.62 -16.85
CA ALA A 131 5.09 -1.85 -17.29
C ALA A 131 4.20 -2.66 -18.24
#